data_AF-A0A2D2MDW5-F1
#
_entry.id   AF-A0A2D2MDW5-F1
#
_cell.length_a   1.000
_cell.length_b   1.000
_cell.length_c   1.000
_cell.angle_alpha   90.00
_cell.angle_beta   90.00
_cell.angle_gamma   90.00
#
_symmetry.space_group_name_H-M   'P 1'
#
loop_
_entity.id
_entity.type
_entity.pdbx_description
1 polymer ?
#
loop_
_entity_poly.entity_id
_entity_poly.type
_entity_poly.pdbx_seq_one_letter_code
_entity_poly.pdbx_strand_id
1 'polypeptide(L)'
;MTEIYGHRWTANFGESANPEHSWSKILGDLNGQQLANGLSAVSADPQYDWPPSANVFRSLCMQMPGFPSEDQAWTEALIGKYTHEAVKVAAEATGLFDLRTAKHSDKALRQNFERNYAIVQRRAQNAQPLDGKIPMGISHDTKTPRQVQLAASHQEARDLMAAQGIPNDPKAARALLLAKVGIRRDNHA
;
A
#
# COMPACT_ATOMS: atom_id res chain seq x y z
N MET A 1 -19.08 -11.18 25.05
CA MET A 1 -19.41 -12.57 24.67
C MET A 1 -20.25 -13.26 25.72
N THR A 2 -19.86 -13.31 27.00
CA THR A 2 -20.70 -13.86 28.08
C THR A 2 -22.05 -13.15 28.21
N GLU A 3 -22.10 -11.84 28.03
CA GLU A 3 -23.37 -11.09 28.02
C GLU A 3 -24.28 -11.43 26.82
N ILE A 4 -23.69 -11.86 25.69
CA ILE A 4 -24.42 -12.16 24.45
C ILE A 4 -24.90 -13.62 24.45
N TYR A 5 -24.05 -14.54 24.89
CA TYR A 5 -24.26 -16.00 24.75
C TYR A 5 -24.45 -16.73 26.09
N GLY A 6 -24.34 -16.01 27.21
CA GLY A 6 -24.60 -16.52 28.56
C GLY A 6 -23.72 -17.70 28.98
N HIS A 7 -24.34 -18.61 29.74
CA HIS A 7 -23.69 -19.81 30.29
C HIS A 7 -23.11 -20.75 29.21
N ARG A 8 -23.67 -20.74 27.99
CA ARG A 8 -23.21 -21.59 26.89
C ARG A 8 -21.80 -21.19 26.47
N TRP A 9 -21.45 -19.91 26.56
CA TRP A 9 -20.10 -19.40 26.28
C TRP A 9 -19.12 -19.81 27.37
N THR A 10 -19.45 -19.59 28.64
CA THR A 10 -18.55 -19.90 29.76
C THR A 10 -18.31 -21.41 29.89
N ALA A 11 -19.28 -22.26 29.52
CA ALA A 11 -19.10 -23.71 29.48
C ALA A 11 -18.08 -24.19 28.42
N ASN A 12 -17.99 -23.50 27.27
CA ASN A 12 -17.10 -23.90 26.16
C ASN A 12 -15.72 -23.24 26.24
N PHE A 13 -15.64 -22.00 26.74
CA PHE A 13 -14.44 -21.18 26.69
C PHE A 13 -13.90 -20.75 28.06
N GLY A 14 -14.64 -21.03 29.14
CA GLY A 14 -14.34 -20.58 30.50
C GLY A 14 -14.85 -19.17 30.80
N GLU A 15 -14.73 -18.76 32.06
CA GLU A 15 -15.12 -17.42 32.53
C GLU A 15 -14.00 -16.38 32.35
N SER A 16 -12.74 -16.81 32.36
CA SER A 16 -11.57 -15.94 32.25
C SER A 16 -10.79 -16.19 30.96
N ALA A 17 -10.23 -15.13 30.38
CA ALA A 17 -9.37 -15.23 29.21
C ALA A 17 -8.17 -16.14 29.50
N ASN A 18 -8.08 -17.27 28.81
CA ASN A 18 -6.95 -18.18 28.87
C ASN A 18 -5.98 -17.86 27.71
N PRO A 19 -4.74 -17.41 27.99
CA PRO A 19 -3.75 -17.07 26.95
C PRO A 19 -3.39 -18.24 26.02
N GLU A 20 -3.50 -19.48 26.51
CA GLU A 20 -3.20 -20.68 25.72
C GLU A 20 -4.34 -21.12 24.80
N HIS A 21 -5.51 -20.50 24.94
CA HIS A 21 -6.68 -20.83 24.14
C HIS A 21 -6.49 -20.41 22.68
N SER A 22 -7.05 -21.20 21.75
CA SER A 22 -6.91 -20.97 20.30
C SER A 22 -7.38 -19.57 19.86
N TRP A 23 -8.46 -19.07 20.46
CA TRP A 23 -8.97 -17.70 20.22
C TRP A 23 -7.98 -16.62 20.65
N SER A 24 -7.28 -16.81 21.77
CA SER A 24 -6.26 -15.85 22.24
C SER A 24 -5.11 -15.75 21.24
N LYS A 25 -4.65 -16.89 20.71
CA LYS A 25 -3.59 -16.94 19.69
C LYS A 25 -4.02 -16.30 18.36
N ILE A 26 -5.28 -16.47 17.98
CA ILE A 26 -5.82 -15.98 16.70
C ILE A 26 -6.19 -14.49 16.75
N LEU A 27 -6.58 -13.95 17.91
CA LEU A 27 -7.04 -12.57 18.05
C LEU A 27 -6.07 -11.67 18.83
N GLY A 28 -4.96 -12.21 19.33
CA GLY A 28 -4.06 -11.53 20.26
C GLY A 28 -3.35 -10.29 19.71
N ASP A 29 -3.30 -10.12 18.40
CA ASP A 29 -2.75 -8.94 17.71
C ASP A 29 -3.83 -7.90 17.34
N LEU A 30 -5.10 -8.16 17.64
CA LEU A 30 -6.19 -7.24 17.35
C LEU A 30 -6.34 -6.18 18.44
N ASN A 31 -6.69 -4.96 18.02
CA ASN A 31 -7.04 -3.89 18.95
C ASN A 31 -8.52 -3.97 19.37
N GLY A 32 -8.88 -3.25 20.44
CA GLY A 32 -10.25 -3.27 20.98
C GLY A 32 -11.32 -2.81 19.99
N GLN A 33 -10.96 -1.93 19.04
CA GLN A 33 -11.89 -1.42 18.04
C GLN A 33 -12.19 -2.45 16.94
N GLN A 34 -11.17 -3.19 16.50
CA GLN A 34 -11.34 -4.33 15.59
C GLN A 34 -12.23 -5.40 16.22
N LEU A 35 -12.03 -5.71 17.50
CA LEU A 35 -12.90 -6.65 18.22
C LEU A 35 -14.34 -6.13 18.31
N ALA A 36 -14.55 -4.83 18.58
CA ALA A 36 -15.88 -4.22 18.60
C ALA A 36 -16.58 -4.29 17.24
N ASN A 37 -15.86 -4.10 16.14
CA ASN A 37 -16.39 -4.25 14.78
C ASN A 37 -16.89 -5.68 14.53
N GLY A 38 -16.06 -6.68 14.86
CA GLY A 38 -16.42 -8.08 14.70
C GLY A 38 -17.64 -8.47 15.55
N LEU A 39 -17.70 -7.99 16.80
CA LEU A 39 -18.87 -8.18 17.67
C LEU A 39 -20.13 -7.54 17.09
N SER A 40 -20.02 -6.32 16.56
CA SER A 40 -21.15 -5.61 15.94
C SER A 40 -21.65 -6.35 14.70
N ALA A 41 -20.75 -6.82 13.83
CA ALA A 41 -21.09 -7.61 12.65
C ALA A 41 -21.79 -8.92 13.00
N VAL A 42 -21.29 -9.65 13.99
CA VAL A 42 -21.92 -10.89 14.48
C VAL A 42 -23.29 -10.62 15.11
N SER A 43 -23.45 -9.51 15.84
CA SER A 43 -24.74 -9.15 16.45
C SER A 43 -25.79 -8.67 15.46
N ALA A 44 -25.36 -8.13 14.31
CA ALA A 44 -26.25 -7.58 13.29
C ALA A 44 -26.77 -8.64 12.31
N ASP A 45 -26.03 -9.74 12.13
CA ASP A 45 -26.39 -10.81 11.21
C ASP A 45 -27.12 -11.95 11.96
N PRO A 46 -28.42 -12.18 11.71
CA PRO A 46 -29.19 -13.24 12.34
C PRO A 46 -28.66 -14.66 12.07
N GLN A 47 -27.77 -14.83 11.08
CA GLN A 47 -27.15 -16.11 10.77
C GLN A 47 -26.23 -16.60 11.90
N TYR A 48 -25.71 -15.71 12.74
CA TYR A 48 -24.78 -16.05 13.81
C TYR A 48 -25.47 -16.16 15.19
N ASP A 49 -26.35 -17.15 15.35
CA ASP A 49 -26.91 -17.55 16.66
C ASP A 49 -25.82 -18.07 17.64
N TRP A 50 -24.71 -18.57 17.09
CA TRP A 50 -23.50 -18.94 17.82
C TRP A 50 -22.29 -18.26 17.15
N PRO A 51 -21.27 -17.84 17.92
CA PRO A 51 -20.13 -17.16 17.34
C PRO A 51 -19.42 -18.08 16.34
N PRO A 52 -19.02 -17.54 15.18
CA PRO A 52 -18.36 -18.31 14.15
C PRO A 52 -16.98 -18.78 14.62
N SER A 53 -16.31 -19.61 13.82
CA SER A 53 -14.94 -20.03 14.12
C SER A 53 -14.02 -18.82 14.27
N ALA A 54 -12.97 -18.92 15.10
CA ALA A 54 -12.08 -17.80 15.41
C ALA A 54 -11.49 -17.11 14.17
N ASN A 55 -11.19 -17.86 13.10
CA ASN A 55 -10.69 -17.31 11.85
C ASN A 55 -11.76 -16.50 11.09
N VAL A 56 -13.00 -16.99 11.07
CA VAL A 56 -14.12 -16.27 10.47
C VAL A 56 -14.42 -15.01 11.29
N PHE A 57 -14.46 -15.12 12.62
CA PHE A 57 -14.61 -13.96 13.50
C PHE A 57 -13.51 -12.91 13.28
N ARG A 58 -12.25 -13.33 13.13
CA ARG A 58 -11.13 -12.44 12.80
C ARG A 58 -11.37 -11.67 11.50
N SER A 59 -11.89 -12.32 10.46
CA SER A 59 -12.21 -11.62 9.21
C SER A 59 -13.28 -10.54 9.39
N LEU A 60 -14.29 -10.79 10.21
CA LEU A 60 -15.32 -9.81 10.58
C LEU A 60 -14.74 -8.65 11.40
N CYS A 61 -13.77 -8.91 12.29
CA CYS A 61 -13.09 -7.86 13.04
C CYS A 61 -12.31 -6.87 12.16
N MET A 62 -11.83 -7.34 11.01
CA MET A 62 -11.09 -6.52 10.04
C MET A 62 -12.00 -5.69 9.13
N GLN A 63 -13.29 -6.03 9.05
CA GLN A 63 -14.27 -5.25 8.30
C GLN A 63 -14.63 -4.01 9.11
N MET A 64 -14.40 -2.84 8.53
CA MET A 64 -14.77 -1.56 9.13
C MET A 64 -16.15 -1.15 8.59
N PRO A 65 -17.22 -1.21 9.41
CA PRO A 65 -18.53 -0.74 8.98
C PRO A 65 -18.47 0.77 8.66
N GLY A 66 -19.10 1.17 7.56
CA GLY A 66 -19.24 2.58 7.17
C GLY A 66 -18.22 3.11 6.16
N PHE A 67 -17.25 2.30 5.71
CA PHE A 67 -16.37 2.70 4.61
C PHE A 67 -17.05 2.50 3.26
N PRO A 68 -17.10 3.53 2.39
CA PRO A 68 -17.61 3.38 1.03
C PRO A 68 -16.72 2.44 0.20
N SER A 69 -17.30 1.79 -0.80
CA SER A 69 -16.52 1.00 -1.77
C SER A 69 -15.55 1.89 -2.55
N GLU A 70 -14.52 1.32 -3.16
CA GLU A 70 -13.53 2.09 -3.94
C GLU A 70 -14.18 2.92 -5.06
N ASP A 71 -15.15 2.35 -5.77
CA ASP A 71 -15.89 3.06 -6.83
C ASP A 71 -16.78 4.19 -6.30
N GLN A 72 -17.41 3.98 -5.13
CA GLN A 72 -18.20 5.02 -4.47
C GLN A 72 -17.30 6.15 -3.97
N ALA A 73 -16.21 5.80 -3.29
CA ALA A 73 -15.21 6.76 -2.80
C ALA A 73 -14.59 7.57 -3.95
N TRP A 74 -14.32 6.93 -5.09
CA TRP A 74 -13.83 7.62 -6.29
C TRP A 74 -14.84 8.63 -6.84
N THR A 75 -16.10 8.22 -6.93
CA THR A 75 -17.19 9.09 -7.38
C THR A 75 -17.38 10.29 -6.45
N GLU A 76 -17.39 10.05 -5.14
CA GLU A 76 -17.45 11.09 -4.11
C GLU A 76 -16.26 12.06 -4.19
N ALA A 77 -15.06 11.54 -4.44
CA ALA A 77 -13.84 12.33 -4.60
C ALA A 77 -13.89 13.27 -5.80
N LEU A 78 -14.45 12.82 -6.93
CA LEU A 78 -14.67 13.65 -8.12
C LEU A 78 -15.75 14.71 -7.90
N ILE A 79 -16.82 14.37 -7.19
CA ILE A 79 -17.92 15.30 -6.88
C ILE A 79 -17.51 16.33 -5.82
N GLY A 80 -16.56 15.99 -4.96
CA GLY A 80 -16.14 16.81 -3.82
C GLY A 80 -17.16 16.81 -2.66
N LYS A 81 -18.01 15.77 -2.58
CA LYS A 81 -18.95 15.55 -1.48
C LYS A 81 -18.62 14.22 -0.82
N TYR A 82 -18.16 14.29 0.43
CA TYR A 82 -17.63 13.14 1.15
C TYR A 82 -18.64 12.62 2.16
N THR A 83 -18.99 11.34 2.08
CA THR A 83 -19.81 10.66 3.09
C THR A 83 -18.98 10.22 4.30
N HIS A 84 -17.70 9.94 4.08
CA HIS A 84 -16.77 9.46 5.10
C HIS A 84 -15.47 10.27 5.12
N GLU A 85 -14.93 10.55 6.31
CA GLU A 85 -13.69 11.33 6.49
C GLU A 85 -12.50 10.71 5.75
N ALA A 86 -12.43 9.38 5.70
CA ALA A 86 -11.41 8.67 4.94
C ALA A 86 -11.37 9.04 3.45
N VAL A 87 -12.53 9.28 2.82
CA VAL A 87 -12.61 9.70 1.41
C VAL A 87 -12.05 11.11 1.26
N LYS A 88 -12.38 12.01 2.19
CA LYS A 88 -11.87 13.38 2.22
C LYS A 88 -10.35 13.41 2.34
N VAL A 89 -9.79 12.68 3.30
CA VAL A 89 -8.33 12.59 3.52
C VAL A 89 -7.63 11.98 2.30
N ALA A 90 -8.20 10.93 1.71
CA ALA A 90 -7.65 10.33 0.49
C ALA A 90 -7.69 11.31 -0.70
N ALA A 91 -8.77 12.10 -0.84
CA ALA A 91 -8.90 13.12 -1.87
C ALA A 91 -7.88 14.27 -1.69
N GLU A 92 -7.70 14.75 -0.45
CA GLU A 92 -6.70 15.76 -0.11
C GLU A 92 -5.28 15.30 -0.43
N ALA A 93 -4.94 14.05 -0.10
CA ALA A 93 -3.64 13.45 -0.41
C ALA A 93 -3.42 13.18 -1.91
N THR A 94 -4.48 13.02 -2.68
CA THR A 94 -4.41 12.82 -4.14
C THR A 94 -4.25 14.14 -4.88
N GLY A 95 -4.87 15.21 -4.38
CA GLY A 95 -4.87 16.54 -5.00
C GLY A 95 -6.28 16.99 -5.36
N LEU A 96 -6.86 17.87 -4.54
CA LEU A 96 -8.23 18.39 -4.73
C LEU A 96 -8.41 19.11 -6.08
N PHE A 97 -7.38 19.80 -6.55
CA PHE A 97 -7.42 20.52 -7.83
C PHE A 97 -7.50 19.53 -9.01
N ASP A 98 -6.64 18.51 -8.99
CA ASP A 98 -6.59 17.49 -10.03
C ASP A 98 -7.93 16.74 -10.08
N LEU A 99 -8.48 16.36 -8.93
CA LEU A 99 -9.79 15.70 -8.83
C LEU A 99 -10.95 16.54 -9.38
N ARG A 100 -10.95 17.87 -9.15
CA ARG A 100 -12.00 18.76 -9.68
C ARG A 100 -11.99 18.92 -11.19
N THR A 101 -10.82 18.78 -11.82
CA THR A 101 -10.67 18.92 -13.27
C THR A 101 -10.69 17.58 -14.01
N ALA A 102 -10.58 16.47 -13.27
CA ALA A 102 -10.51 15.14 -13.81
C ALA A 102 -11.86 14.64 -14.33
N LYS A 103 -11.76 13.70 -15.27
CA LYS A 103 -12.89 12.91 -15.75
C LYS A 103 -12.89 11.55 -15.06
N HIS A 104 -14.06 10.93 -15.00
CA HIS A 104 -14.19 9.58 -14.44
C HIS A 104 -13.34 8.52 -15.16
N SER A 105 -12.88 8.80 -16.39
CA SER A 105 -12.02 7.93 -17.20
C SER A 105 -10.51 8.11 -16.94
N ASP A 106 -10.10 9.03 -16.06
CA ASP A 106 -8.68 9.28 -15.78
C ASP A 106 -8.08 8.15 -14.93
N LYS A 107 -7.50 7.17 -15.62
CA LYS A 107 -6.98 5.94 -15.01
C LYS A 107 -5.79 6.20 -14.08
N ALA A 108 -4.91 7.14 -14.42
CA ALA A 108 -3.72 7.41 -13.62
C ALA A 108 -4.10 8.09 -12.30
N LEU A 109 -5.00 9.07 -12.36
CA LEU A 109 -5.48 9.74 -11.17
C LEU A 109 -6.32 8.80 -10.29
N ARG A 110 -7.16 7.96 -10.90
CA ARG A 110 -7.92 6.93 -10.19
C ARG A 110 -7.01 5.96 -9.44
N GLN A 111 -5.95 5.47 -10.06
CA GLN A 111 -4.98 4.57 -9.39
C GLN A 111 -4.27 5.24 -8.21
N ASN A 112 -3.92 6.53 -8.33
CA ASN A 112 -3.34 7.29 -7.22
C ASN A 112 -4.34 7.45 -6.08
N PHE A 113 -5.60 7.76 -6.39
CA PHE A 113 -6.66 7.85 -5.40
C PHE A 113 -6.91 6.51 -4.70
N GLU A 114 -7.08 5.42 -5.44
CA GLU A 114 -7.30 4.07 -4.90
C GLU A 114 -6.16 3.67 -3.96
N ARG A 115 -4.91 3.93 -4.35
CA ARG A 115 -3.74 3.71 -3.48
C ARG A 115 -3.83 4.52 -2.20
N ASN A 116 -4.13 5.81 -2.29
CA ASN A 116 -4.23 6.68 -1.12
C ASN A 116 -5.38 6.24 -0.20
N TYR A 117 -6.53 5.91 -0.77
CA TYR A 117 -7.70 5.42 -0.04
C TYR A 117 -7.42 4.11 0.69
N ALA A 118 -6.74 3.14 0.06
CA ALA A 118 -6.33 1.90 0.70
C ALA A 118 -5.37 2.12 1.88
N ILE A 119 -4.47 3.12 1.79
CA ILE A 119 -3.58 3.49 2.90
C ILE A 119 -4.38 4.08 4.06
N VAL A 120 -5.36 4.96 3.78
CA VAL A 120 -6.22 5.55 4.80
C VAL A 120 -7.09 4.49 5.47
N GLN A 121 -7.67 3.56 4.70
CA GLN A 121 -8.39 2.40 5.23
C GLN A 121 -7.53 1.58 6.19
N ARG A 122 -6.28 1.26 5.80
CA ARG A 122 -5.34 0.52 6.66
C ARG A 122 -4.99 1.28 7.93
N ARG A 123 -4.83 2.60 7.87
CA ARG A 123 -4.60 3.45 9.05
C ARG A 123 -5.80 3.45 9.98
N ALA A 124 -7.00 3.58 9.41
CA ALA A 124 -8.24 3.52 10.16
C ALA A 124 -8.39 2.17 10.89
N GLN A 125 -8.09 1.05 10.20
CA GLN A 125 -8.10 -0.29 10.79
C GLN A 125 -7.12 -0.42 11.96
N ASN A 126 -5.97 0.25 11.90
CA ASN A 126 -4.94 0.21 12.93
C ASN A 126 -5.13 1.27 14.03
N ALA A 127 -6.29 1.95 14.07
CA ALA A 127 -6.57 3.07 14.99
C ALA A 127 -5.51 4.19 14.94
N GLN A 128 -4.88 4.37 13.78
CA GLN A 128 -3.92 5.44 13.54
C GLN A 128 -4.65 6.70 13.06
N PRO A 129 -4.14 7.91 13.38
CA PRO A 129 -4.75 9.15 12.92
C PRO A 129 -4.79 9.20 11.39
N LEU A 130 -5.95 9.57 10.84
CA LEU A 130 -6.18 9.67 9.41
C LEU A 130 -5.37 10.82 8.79
N ASP A 131 -5.17 11.91 9.54
CA ASP A 131 -4.44 13.14 9.16
C ASP A 131 -2.92 12.98 9.00
N GLY A 132 -2.39 11.76 9.05
CA GLY A 132 -0.98 11.53 8.73
C GLY A 132 -0.69 11.88 7.27
N LYS A 133 0.42 12.58 6.98
CA LYS A 133 0.92 12.70 5.60
C LYS A 133 0.97 11.32 4.94
N ILE A 134 0.22 11.09 3.87
CA ILE A 134 0.30 9.84 3.11
C ILE A 134 1.65 9.84 2.39
N PRO A 135 2.52 8.83 2.58
CA PRO A 135 3.79 8.79 1.88
C PRO A 135 3.54 8.76 0.37
N MET A 136 3.95 9.83 -0.31
CA MET A 136 4.01 9.83 -1.76
C MET A 136 4.87 8.65 -2.18
N GLY A 137 4.35 7.83 -3.08
CA GLY A 137 5.13 6.71 -3.63
C GLY A 137 6.40 7.26 -4.25
N ILE A 138 7.48 6.47 -4.22
CA ILE A 138 8.68 6.78 -4.99
C ILE A 138 8.29 6.61 -6.47
N SER A 139 7.71 7.65 -7.07
CA SER A 139 7.37 7.65 -8.49
C SER A 139 8.65 7.58 -9.31
N HIS A 140 8.65 6.75 -10.36
CA HIS A 140 9.79 6.56 -11.25
C HIS A 140 10.27 7.86 -11.94
N ASP A 141 9.44 8.92 -11.97
CA ASP A 141 9.80 10.22 -12.57
C ASP A 141 10.57 11.16 -11.63
N THR A 142 10.38 11.05 -10.32
CA THR A 142 11.09 11.88 -9.35
C THR A 142 12.40 11.22 -8.97
N LYS A 143 13.44 11.48 -9.76
CA LYS A 143 14.81 11.10 -9.41
C LYS A 143 15.15 11.73 -8.05
N THR A 144 15.51 10.91 -7.08
CA THR A 144 15.98 11.41 -5.79
C THR A 144 17.24 12.27 -5.97
N PRO A 145 17.55 13.24 -5.09
CA PRO A 145 18.77 14.02 -5.18
C PRO A 145 20.03 13.16 -5.33
N ARG A 146 20.06 12.00 -4.64
CA ARG A 146 21.12 11.00 -4.76
C ARG A 146 21.21 10.39 -6.16
N GLN A 147 20.09 10.07 -6.80
CA GLN A 147 20.07 9.54 -8.18
C GLN A 147 20.50 10.58 -9.21
N VAL A 148 20.12 11.85 -9.01
CA VAL A 148 20.58 12.97 -9.86
C VAL A 148 22.09 13.13 -9.74
N GLN A 149 22.62 13.12 -8.52
CA GLN A 149 24.06 13.22 -8.26
C GLN A 149 24.84 12.03 -8.83
N LEU A 150 24.28 10.81 -8.72
CA LEU A 150 24.88 9.62 -9.30
C LEU A 150 24.94 9.72 -10.84
N ALA A 151 23.85 10.16 -11.47
CA ALA A 151 23.79 10.36 -12.91
C ALA A 151 24.80 11.41 -13.40
N ALA A 152 24.95 12.52 -12.67
CA ALA A 152 25.95 13.54 -12.96
C ALA A 152 27.38 13.00 -12.82
N SER A 153 27.66 12.26 -11.74
CA SER A 153 28.97 11.63 -11.53
C SER A 153 29.31 10.60 -12.62
N HIS A 154 28.34 9.81 -13.06
CA HIS A 154 28.52 8.88 -14.18
C HIS A 154 28.79 9.60 -15.51
N GLN A 155 28.18 10.77 -15.72
CA GLN A 155 28.42 11.58 -16.90
C GLN A 155 29.84 12.17 -16.89
N GLU A 156 30.27 12.76 -15.77
CA GLU A 156 31.63 13.27 -15.60
C GLU A 156 32.70 12.19 -15.80
N ALA A 157 32.46 10.98 -15.27
CA ALA A 157 33.38 9.85 -15.46
C ALA A 157 33.52 9.47 -16.94
N ARG A 158 32.43 9.50 -17.71
CA ARG A 158 32.46 9.26 -19.16
C ARG A 158 33.21 10.35 -19.91
N ASP A 159 33.02 11.61 -19.52
CA ASP A 159 33.68 12.76 -20.16
C ASP A 159 35.20 12.73 -19.89
N LEU A 160 35.61 12.35 -18.67
CA LEU A 160 37.03 12.14 -18.33
C LEU A 160 37.64 10.97 -19.11
N MET A 161 36.92 9.84 -19.24
CA MET A 161 37.36 8.71 -20.06
C MET A 161 37.55 9.13 -21.53
N ALA A 162 36.62 9.91 -22.08
CA ALA A 162 36.72 10.44 -23.44
C ALA A 162 37.92 11.38 -23.61
N ALA A 163 38.17 12.28 -22.64
CA ALA A 163 39.32 13.19 -22.66
C ALA A 163 40.67 12.46 -22.61
N GLN A 164 40.73 11.31 -21.94
CA GLN A 164 41.91 10.43 -21.91
C GLN A 164 42.05 9.53 -23.15
N GLY A 165 41.17 9.70 -24.14
CA GLY A 165 41.16 8.89 -25.36
C GLY A 165 40.71 7.44 -25.13
N ILE A 166 40.06 7.14 -24.00
CA ILE A 166 39.49 5.83 -23.69
C ILE A 166 38.10 5.74 -24.35
N PRO A 167 37.87 4.79 -25.26
CA PRO A 167 36.59 4.68 -25.94
C PRO A 167 35.47 4.29 -24.98
N ASN A 168 34.37 5.04 -25.00
CA ASN A 168 33.15 4.75 -24.23
C ASN A 168 32.18 3.78 -24.96
N ASP A 169 32.52 3.34 -26.16
CA ASP A 169 31.74 2.37 -26.93
C ASP A 169 32.44 1.00 -26.94
N PRO A 170 31.72 -0.11 -26.67
CA PRO A 170 32.31 -1.45 -26.62
C PRO A 170 32.96 -1.91 -27.93
N LYS A 171 32.47 -1.48 -29.11
CA LYS A 171 33.12 -1.83 -30.38
C LYS A 171 34.44 -1.09 -30.55
N ALA A 172 34.46 0.21 -30.23
CA ALA A 172 35.67 1.02 -30.27
C ALA A 172 36.72 0.56 -29.24
N ALA A 173 36.29 0.20 -28.02
CA ALA A 173 37.18 -0.36 -26.99
C ALA A 173 37.79 -1.70 -27.42
N ARG A 174 36.99 -2.57 -28.06
CA ARG A 174 37.48 -3.83 -28.64
C ARG A 174 38.48 -3.61 -29.77
N ALA A 175 38.23 -2.66 -30.66
CA ALA A 175 39.15 -2.33 -31.76
C ALA A 175 40.50 -1.82 -31.22
N LEU A 176 40.47 -0.92 -30.24
CA LEU A 176 41.68 -0.40 -29.59
C LEU A 176 42.46 -1.52 -28.88
N LEU A 177 41.78 -2.40 -28.15
CA LEU A 177 42.42 -3.55 -27.51
C LEU A 177 43.09 -4.46 -28.55
N LEU A 178 42.39 -4.85 -29.61
CA LEU A 178 42.92 -5.70 -30.69
C LEU A 178 44.15 -5.07 -31.37
N ALA A 179 44.12 -3.76 -31.61
CA ALA A 179 45.26 -3.02 -32.14
C ALA A 179 46.45 -3.03 -31.16
N LYS A 180 46.21 -2.85 -29.85
CA LYS A 180 47.25 -2.84 -28.82
C LYS A 180 47.90 -4.21 -28.58
N VAL A 181 47.15 -5.30 -28.73
CA VAL A 181 47.68 -6.68 -28.60
C VAL A 181 48.23 -7.24 -29.92
N GLY A 182 48.24 -6.46 -31.01
CA GLY A 182 48.82 -6.86 -32.29
C GLY A 182 48.03 -7.94 -33.04
N ILE A 183 46.77 -8.18 -32.69
CA ILE A 183 45.93 -9.21 -33.31
C ILE A 183 45.12 -8.57 -34.45
N ARG A 184 45.56 -8.75 -35.70
CA ARG A 184 44.74 -8.42 -36.88
C ARG A 184 43.79 -9.58 -37.17
N ARG A 185 42.50 -9.36 -36.96
CA ARG A 185 41.44 -10.23 -37.51
C ARG A 185 40.89 -9.58 -38.76
N ASP A 186 41.70 -9.58 -39.81
CA ASP A 186 41.23 -9.26 -41.15
C ASP A 186 40.56 -10.54 -41.69
N ASN A 187 39.29 -10.41 -42.10
CA ASN A 187 38.45 -11.43 -42.74
C ASN A 187 38.02 -12.64 -41.90
N HIS A 188 36.78 -12.60 -41.42
CA HIS A 188 35.77 -13.60 -41.82
C HIS A 188 34.42 -12.87 -41.94
N ALA A 189 33.71 -13.22 -43.01
CA ALA A 189 32.50 -12.59 -43.58
C ALA A 189 31.39 -12.24 -42.59
#